data_AF-H8GHE2-F1
#
_entry.id   AF-H8GHE2-F1
#
_cell.length_a   1.000
_cell.length_b   1.000
_cell.length_c   1.000
_cell.angle_alpha   90.00
_cell.angle_beta   90.00
_cell.angle_gamma   90.00
#
_symmetry.space_group_name_H-M   'P 1'
#
loop_
_entity.id
_entity.type
_entity.pdbx_description
1 polymer ?
#
loop_
_entity_poly.entity_id
_entity_poly.type
_entity_poly.pdbx_seq_one_letter_code
_entity_poly.pdbx_strand_id
1 'polypeptide(L)'
;MAPEIDEVMKSAFNNLDDYFERHATLHNKACDAEIYELNLTWLIKARELARENAILAELMMGIAEEDVRLAISQLPNKDIQHIAQSGWLCFSPRFTSHFIRSMTRRQHDIVDVLLGFSGFRRMGHRKGPKIEAD
;
A
#
# COMPACT_ATOMS: atom_id res chain seq x y z
N MET A 1 39.24 -5.39 5.43
CA MET A 1 38.07 -4.74 6.03
C MET A 1 38.40 -4.50 7.49
N ALA A 2 38.28 -3.27 7.99
CA ALA A 2 38.73 -2.93 9.35
C ALA A 2 37.84 -3.65 10.40
N PRO A 3 38.43 -4.31 11.41
CA PRO A 3 37.70 -5.13 12.38
C PRO A 3 36.64 -4.35 13.18
N GLU A 4 36.83 -3.05 13.38
CA GLU A 4 35.86 -2.16 14.04
C GLU A 4 34.55 -2.01 13.26
N ILE A 5 34.59 -2.04 11.92
CA ILE A 5 33.39 -1.92 11.08
C ILE A 5 32.53 -3.19 11.20
N ASP A 6 33.19 -4.34 11.32
CA ASP A 6 32.53 -5.64 11.43
C ASP A 6 31.80 -5.79 12.79
N GLU A 7 32.37 -5.22 13.85
CA GLU A 7 31.78 -5.20 15.19
C GLU A 7 30.59 -4.23 15.29
N VAL A 8 30.69 -3.05 14.66
CA VAL A 8 29.58 -2.09 14.56
C VAL A 8 28.43 -2.68 13.72
N MET A 9 28.72 -3.32 12.59
CA MET A 9 27.70 -3.98 11.77
C MET A 9 27.02 -5.11 12.54
N LYS A 10 27.77 -5.99 13.21
CA LYS A 10 27.20 -7.07 14.03
C LYS A 10 26.31 -6.54 15.16
N SER A 11 26.72 -5.46 15.85
CA SER A 11 25.88 -4.87 16.89
C SER A 11 24.60 -4.24 16.32
N ALA A 12 24.65 -3.63 15.13
CA ALA A 12 23.48 -3.10 14.45
C ALA A 12 22.51 -4.21 14.01
N PHE A 13 23.02 -5.34 13.51
CA PHE A 13 22.20 -6.50 13.16
C PHE A 13 21.55 -7.14 14.39
N ASN A 14 22.30 -7.34 15.48
CA ASN A 14 21.74 -7.89 16.73
C ASN A 14 20.64 -6.98 17.32
N ASN A 15 20.79 -5.65 17.22
CA ASN A 15 19.74 -4.72 17.65
C ASN A 15 18.47 -4.79 16.78
N LEU A 16 18.62 -5.13 15.49
CA LEU A 16 17.49 -5.38 14.60
C LEU A 16 16.81 -6.71 14.93
N ASP A 17 17.58 -7.76 15.20
CA ASP A 17 17.06 -9.06 15.62
C ASP A 17 16.26 -8.93 16.92
N ASP A 18 16.78 -8.21 17.93
CA ASP A 18 16.07 -7.88 19.16
C ASP A 18 14.78 -7.07 18.90
N TYR A 19 14.82 -6.14 17.93
CA TYR A 19 13.65 -5.37 17.53
C TYR A 19 12.58 -6.27 16.89
N PHE A 20 12.97 -7.18 16.00
CA PHE A 20 12.07 -8.14 15.37
C PHE A 20 11.52 -9.17 16.36
N GLU A 21 12.33 -9.65 17.31
CA GLU A 21 11.88 -10.57 18.37
C GLU A 21 10.86 -9.91 19.31
N ARG A 22 11.09 -8.65 19.71
CA ARG A 22 10.12 -7.87 20.50
C ARG A 22 8.82 -7.61 19.75
N HIS A 23 8.90 -7.38 18.44
CA HIS A 23 7.71 -7.24 17.61
C HIS A 23 6.99 -8.56 17.38
N ALA A 24 7.73 -9.67 17.24
CA ALA A 24 7.17 -11.02 17.11
C ALA A 24 6.47 -11.48 18.40
N THR A 25 6.97 -11.09 19.56
CA THR A 25 6.29 -11.34 20.85
C THR A 25 5.01 -10.52 21.03
N LEU A 26 4.92 -9.33 20.42
CA LEU A 26 3.67 -8.56 20.34
C LEU A 26 2.66 -9.17 19.36
N HIS A 27 3.15 -9.73 18.24
CA HIS A 27 2.35 -10.41 17.21
C HIS A 27 1.78 -11.76 17.70
N ASN A 28 2.46 -12.41 18.64
CA ASN A 28 1.97 -13.62 19.31
C ASN A 28 0.73 -13.41 20.20
N LYS A 29 0.30 -12.17 20.44
CA LYS A 29 -1.08 -11.92 20.89
C LYS A 29 -2.00 -12.00 19.70
N ALA A 30 -2.53 -13.20 19.45
CA ALA A 30 -3.66 -13.51 18.58
C ALA A 30 -3.73 -12.62 17.33
N CYS A 31 -3.22 -13.13 16.19
CA CYS A 31 -3.36 -12.54 14.86
C CYS A 31 -4.54 -11.57 14.82
N ASP A 32 -4.23 -10.28 14.82
CA ASP A 32 -5.23 -9.22 14.99
C ASP A 32 -6.40 -9.52 14.05
N ALA A 33 -7.55 -9.84 14.65
CA ALA A 33 -8.68 -10.39 13.92
C ALA A 33 -9.16 -9.42 12.84
N GLU A 34 -9.04 -8.12 13.09
CA GLU A 34 -9.38 -7.07 12.13
C GLU A 34 -8.40 -7.08 10.96
N ILE A 35 -7.09 -7.19 11.23
CA ILE A 35 -6.07 -7.29 10.17
C ILE A 35 -6.27 -8.56 9.34
N TYR A 36 -6.55 -9.70 9.99
CA TYR A 36 -6.84 -10.95 9.31
C TYR A 36 -8.05 -10.82 8.38
N GLU A 37 -9.18 -10.29 8.87
CA GLU A 37 -10.40 -10.12 8.08
C GLU A 37 -10.21 -9.17 6.90
N LEU A 38 -9.50 -8.05 7.12
CA LEU A 38 -9.16 -7.09 6.06
C LEU A 38 -8.29 -7.74 4.98
N ASN A 39 -7.23 -8.45 5.39
CA ASN A 39 -6.33 -9.13 4.46
C ASN A 39 -7.07 -10.22 3.69
N LEU A 40 -7.85 -11.05 4.37
CA LEU A 40 -8.61 -12.13 3.75
C LEU A 40 -9.57 -11.59 2.70
N THR A 41 -10.33 -10.55 3.04
CA THR A 41 -11.28 -9.90 2.12
C THR A 41 -10.57 -9.30 0.92
N TRP A 42 -9.45 -8.60 1.15
CA TRP A 42 -8.66 -7.99 0.09
C TRP A 42 -8.08 -9.05 -0.86
N LEU A 43 -7.46 -10.12 -0.34
CA LEU A 43 -6.84 -11.19 -1.12
C LEU A 43 -7.87 -11.96 -1.96
N ILE A 44 -9.05 -12.25 -1.39
CA ILE A 44 -10.13 -12.90 -2.13
C ILE A 44 -10.55 -12.02 -3.31
N LYS A 45 -10.79 -10.73 -3.07
CA LYS A 45 -11.23 -9.81 -4.13
C LYS A 45 -10.15 -9.57 -5.18
N ALA A 46 -8.90 -9.46 -4.74
CA ALA A 46 -7.74 -9.31 -5.62
C ALA A 46 -7.61 -10.51 -6.57
N ARG A 47 -7.76 -11.73 -6.06
CA ARG A 47 -7.72 -12.95 -6.88
C ARG A 47 -8.89 -13.06 -7.85
N GLU A 48 -10.10 -12.73 -7.41
CA GLU A 48 -11.29 -12.68 -8.27
C GLU A 48 -11.05 -11.75 -9.47
N LEU A 49 -10.68 -10.49 -9.20
CA LEU A 49 -10.42 -9.51 -10.24
C LEU A 49 -9.22 -9.88 -11.11
N ALA A 50 -8.15 -10.43 -10.55
CA ALA A 50 -6.98 -10.84 -11.32
C ALA A 50 -7.27 -11.99 -12.29
N ARG A 51 -8.24 -12.87 -11.97
CA ARG A 51 -8.70 -13.93 -12.87
C ARG A 51 -9.62 -13.43 -13.97
N GLU A 52 -10.50 -12.50 -13.63
CA GLU A 52 -11.54 -12.02 -14.55
C GLU A 52 -11.02 -10.93 -15.49
N ASN A 53 -10.28 -9.95 -14.94
CA ASN A 53 -9.82 -8.78 -15.68
C ASN A 53 -8.62 -8.12 -14.99
N ALA A 54 -7.42 -8.37 -15.54
CA ALA A 54 -6.18 -7.82 -15.03
C ALA A 54 -6.16 -6.28 -14.98
N ILE A 55 -6.86 -5.59 -15.90
CA ILE A 55 -6.96 -4.13 -15.92
C ILE A 55 -7.78 -3.64 -14.73
N LEU A 56 -8.88 -4.33 -14.39
CA LEU A 56 -9.67 -3.99 -13.20
C LEU A 56 -8.91 -4.27 -11.90
N ALA A 57 -8.14 -5.36 -11.84
CA ALA A 57 -7.25 -5.63 -10.71
C ALA A 57 -6.22 -4.51 -10.51
N GLU A 58 -5.64 -3.99 -11.60
CA GLU A 58 -4.75 -2.84 -11.54
C GLU A 58 -5.47 -1.57 -11.07
N LEU A 59 -6.57 -1.20 -11.72
CA LEU A 59 -7.25 0.08 -11.45
C LEU A 59 -7.95 0.12 -10.09
N MET A 60 -8.63 -0.96 -9.70
CA MET A 60 -9.40 -1.01 -8.46
C MET A 60 -8.53 -1.39 -7.27
N MET A 61 -7.71 -2.43 -7.41
CA MET A 61 -6.91 -2.97 -6.29
C MET A 61 -5.52 -2.34 -6.21
N GLY A 62 -5.08 -1.61 -7.24
CA GLY A 62 -3.75 -0.98 -7.27
C GLY A 62 -2.60 -1.96 -7.52
N ILE A 63 -2.89 -3.16 -8.04
CA ILE A 63 -1.88 -4.19 -8.29
C ILE A 63 -1.29 -3.95 -9.68
N ALA A 64 -0.30 -3.06 -9.77
CA ALA A 64 0.27 -2.60 -11.04
C ALA A 64 1.21 -3.61 -11.70
N GLU A 65 1.87 -4.45 -10.91
CA GLU A 65 2.81 -5.44 -11.41
C GLU A 65 2.07 -6.68 -11.93
N GLU A 66 2.33 -7.05 -13.18
CA GLU A 66 1.67 -8.18 -13.83
C GLU A 66 1.99 -9.51 -13.15
N ASP A 67 3.26 -9.74 -12.79
CA ASP A 67 3.70 -10.96 -12.12
C ASP A 67 2.98 -11.16 -10.78
N VAL A 68 2.75 -10.07 -10.05
CA VAL A 68 1.99 -10.10 -8.79
C VAL A 68 0.52 -10.43 -9.04
N ARG A 69 -0.10 -9.84 -10.08
CA ARG A 69 -1.49 -10.19 -10.45
C ARG A 69 -1.60 -11.67 -10.85
N LEU A 70 -0.65 -12.17 -11.63
CA LEU A 70 -0.61 -13.58 -12.03
C LEU A 70 -0.46 -14.50 -10.82
N ALA A 71 0.49 -14.22 -9.93
CA ALA A 71 0.67 -14.98 -8.70
C ALA A 71 -0.60 -14.99 -7.83
N ILE A 72 -1.21 -13.82 -7.62
CA ILE A 72 -2.46 -13.69 -6.85
C ILE A 72 -3.59 -14.47 -7.51
N SER A 73 -3.72 -14.43 -8.83
CA SER A 73 -4.75 -15.18 -9.58
C SER A 73 -4.68 -16.69 -9.34
N GLN A 74 -3.50 -17.22 -9.02
CA GLN A 74 -3.26 -18.65 -8.84
C GLN A 74 -3.31 -19.10 -7.38
N LEU A 75 -3.37 -18.17 -6.42
CA LEU A 75 -3.35 -18.50 -4.99
C LEU A 75 -4.52 -19.42 -4.60
N PRO A 76 -4.26 -20.60 -4.00
CA PRO A 76 -5.30 -21.43 -3.43
C PRO A 76 -5.85 -20.80 -2.14
N ASN A 77 -7.08 -21.19 -1.74
CA ASN A 77 -7.74 -20.63 -0.55
C ASN A 77 -6.91 -20.81 0.73
N LYS A 78 -6.22 -21.93 0.87
CA LYS A 78 -5.36 -22.23 2.03
C LYS A 78 -4.23 -21.21 2.14
N ASP A 79 -3.59 -20.85 1.03
CA ASP A 79 -2.48 -19.90 1.03
C ASP A 79 -2.98 -18.48 1.24
N ILE A 80 -4.16 -18.13 0.73
CA ILE A 80 -4.83 -16.87 1.07
C ILE A 80 -5.04 -16.74 2.59
N GLN A 81 -5.60 -17.78 3.22
CA GLN A 81 -5.82 -17.79 4.68
C GLN A 81 -4.50 -17.66 5.44
N HIS A 82 -3.45 -18.32 4.97
CA HIS A 82 -2.13 -18.24 5.58
C HIS A 82 -1.51 -16.85 5.45
N ILE A 83 -1.55 -16.23 4.26
CA ILE A 83 -1.04 -14.88 4.03
C ILE A 83 -1.84 -13.85 4.85
N ALA A 84 -3.15 -14.05 4.98
CA ALA A 84 -3.99 -13.17 5.80
C ALA A 84 -3.56 -13.15 7.28
N GLN A 85 -2.95 -14.23 7.77
CA GLN A 85 -2.42 -14.34 9.13
C GLN A 85 -1.05 -13.70 9.34
N SER A 86 -0.48 -13.07 8.31
CA SER A 86 0.85 -12.43 8.39
C SER A 86 0.91 -11.29 9.41
N GLY A 87 -0.24 -10.74 9.83
CA GLY A 87 -0.38 -9.59 10.74
C GLY A 87 0.17 -8.27 10.22
N TRP A 88 0.47 -8.21 8.92
CA TRP A 88 0.72 -6.98 8.19
C TRP A 88 -0.39 -6.80 7.16
N LEU A 89 -0.80 -5.57 6.89
CA LEU A 89 -1.77 -5.32 5.82
C LEU A 89 -1.18 -5.73 4.47
N CYS A 90 -1.92 -6.52 3.69
CA CYS A 90 -1.51 -6.97 2.35
C CYS A 90 -1.60 -5.86 1.29
N PHE A 91 -2.00 -4.65 1.67
CA PHE A 91 -2.14 -3.51 0.78
C PHE A 91 -1.61 -2.23 1.42
N SER A 92 -1.26 -1.26 0.58
CA SER A 92 -0.85 0.07 1.01
C SER A 92 -1.93 1.11 0.71
N PRO A 93 -2.09 2.15 1.54
CA PRO A 93 -2.99 3.25 1.24
C PRO A 93 -2.60 3.96 -0.06
N ARG A 94 -3.56 4.10 -0.98
CA ARG A 94 -3.39 4.85 -2.23
C ARG A 94 -3.63 6.35 -2.10
N PHE A 95 -4.21 6.77 -0.99
CA PHE A 95 -4.57 8.17 -0.77
C PHE A 95 -3.35 8.96 -0.30
N THR A 96 -3.17 10.15 -0.87
CA THR A 96 -2.21 11.10 -0.32
C THR A 96 -2.77 11.75 0.94
N SER A 97 -1.89 12.20 1.84
CA SER A 97 -2.31 12.96 3.03
C SER A 97 -3.11 14.23 2.66
N HIS A 98 -2.77 14.87 1.54
CA HIS A 98 -3.53 15.98 0.99
C HIS A 98 -4.94 15.55 0.57
N PHE A 99 -5.05 14.42 -0.15
CA PHE A 99 -6.35 13.89 -0.57
C PHE A 99 -7.27 13.68 0.64
N ILE A 100 -6.80 12.96 1.67
CA ILE A 100 -7.59 12.69 2.89
C ILE A 100 -8.06 14.00 3.57
N ARG A 101 -7.17 14.98 3.69
CA ARG A 101 -7.48 16.29 4.29
C ARG A 101 -8.47 17.11 3.45
N SER A 102 -8.43 16.96 2.12
CA SER A 102 -9.37 17.63 1.22
C SER A 102 -10.73 16.94 1.17
N MET A 103 -10.77 15.62 1.35
CA MET A 103 -11.97 14.80 1.34
C MET A 103 -12.87 15.08 2.54
N THR A 104 -12.28 15.32 3.69
CA THR A 104 -12.99 15.63 4.94
C THR A 104 -13.58 17.04 4.98
N ARG A 105 -13.31 17.88 3.96
CA ARG A 105 -13.71 19.30 3.92
C ARG A 105 -14.74 19.65 2.85
N ARG A 106 -15.07 18.75 1.91
CA ARG A 106 -16.01 18.99 0.80
C ARG A 106 -16.75 17.71 0.39
N GLN A 107 -17.96 17.85 -0.15
CA GLN A 107 -18.57 16.80 -0.97
C GLN A 107 -17.82 16.74 -2.30
N HIS A 108 -17.38 15.55 -2.70
CA HIS A 108 -16.68 15.32 -3.96
C HIS A 108 -17.41 14.25 -4.76
N ASP A 109 -17.41 14.40 -6.10
CA ASP A 109 -17.95 13.40 -7.02
C ASP A 109 -16.88 12.31 -7.31
N ILE A 110 -17.30 11.16 -7.84
CA ILE A 110 -16.44 10.01 -8.16
C ILE A 110 -15.30 10.38 -9.11
N VAL A 111 -15.52 11.38 -9.99
CA VAL A 111 -14.52 11.91 -10.91
C VAL A 111 -13.40 12.64 -10.17
N ASP A 112 -13.71 13.42 -9.14
CA ASP A 112 -12.71 14.13 -8.32
C ASP A 112 -11.81 13.16 -7.55
N VAL A 113 -12.39 12.03 -7.11
CA VAL A 113 -11.65 10.96 -6.43
C VAL A 113 -10.64 10.30 -7.38
N LEU A 114 -11.09 9.92 -8.58
CA LEU A 114 -10.23 9.34 -9.63
C LEU A 114 -9.11 10.30 -10.07
N LEU A 115 -9.41 11.59 -10.21
CA LEU A 115 -8.40 12.62 -10.53
C LEU A 115 -7.41 12.87 -9.38
N GLY A 116 -7.84 12.73 -8.13
CA GLY A 116 -6.98 12.83 -6.95
C GLY A 116 -5.94 11.71 -6.86
N PHE A 117 -6.29 10.50 -7.32
CA PHE A 117 -5.39 9.35 -7.36
C PHE A 117 -4.36 9.39 -8.49
N SER A 118 -4.70 10.01 -9.62
CA SER A 118 -3.84 10.05 -10.82
C SER A 118 -2.68 11.04 -10.71
N GLY A 119 -2.46 11.63 -9.53
CA GLY A 119 -1.28 12.46 -9.27
C GLY A 119 -1.16 13.57 -10.29
N PHE A 120 -2.11 14.51 -10.30
CA PHE A 120 -2.00 15.71 -11.11
C PHE A 120 -0.81 16.55 -10.59
N ARG A 121 0.41 16.21 -11.02
CA ARG A 121 1.55 17.10 -11.07
C ARG A 121 1.15 18.26 -11.97
N ARG A 122 0.48 19.28 -11.42
CA ARG A 122 0.60 20.62 -11.99
C ARG A 122 2.02 21.10 -11.71
N MET A 123 2.93 20.72 -12.61
CA MET A 123 4.12 21.49 -12.93
C MET A 123 3.73 22.97 -13.03
N GLY A 124 4.61 23.81 -12.52
CA GLY A 124 4.37 25.22 -12.31
C GLY A 124 4.11 26.05 -13.57
N HIS A 125 3.65 27.26 -13.27
CA HIS A 125 3.71 28.49 -14.07
C HIS A 125 2.89 28.55 -15.37
N ARG A 126 1.91 29.46 -15.36
CA ARG A 126 2.03 30.73 -16.09
C ARG A 126 1.10 31.77 -15.45
N LYS A 127 1.69 32.88 -14.98
CA LYS A 127 0.96 34.14 -14.77
C LYS A 127 0.36 34.52 -16.13
N GLY A 128 -0.96 34.71 -16.19
CA GLY A 128 -1.60 35.31 -17.36
C GLY A 128 -1.14 36.76 -17.56
N PRO A 129 -1.18 37.28 -18.78
CA PRO A 129 -0.76 38.65 -19.05
C PRO A 129 -1.71 39.63 -18.35
N LYS A 130 -1.15 40.64 -17.69
CA LYS A 130 -1.91 41.83 -17.29
C LYS A 130 -2.25 42.59 -18.56
N ILE A 131 -3.54 42.76 -18.82
CA ILE A 131 -4.03 43.69 -19.82
C ILE A 131 -4.12 45.04 -19.10
N GLU A 132 -3.17 45.93 -19.38
CA GLU A 132 -3.32 47.37 -19.09
C GLU A 132 -4.26 47.93 -20.15
N ALA A 133 -5.33 48.60 -19.69
CA ALA A 133 -6.22 49.38 -20.52
C ALA A 133 -5.76 50.84 -20.42
N ASP A 134 -5.41 51.43 -21.57
CA ASP A 134 -5.33 52.87 -21.77
C ASP A 134 -6.74 53.49 -21.81
#